data_AF-A0A351F0Z3-F1
#
_entry.id   AF-A0A351F0Z3-F1
#
_cell.length_a   1.000
_cell.length_b   1.000
_cell.length_c   1.000
_cell.angle_alpha   90.00
_cell.angle_beta   90.00
_cell.angle_gamma   90.00
#
_symmetry.space_group_name_H-M   'P 1'
#
loop_
_entity.id
_entity.type
_entity.pdbx_description
1 polymer ?
#
loop_
_entity_poly.entity_id
_entity_poly.type
_entity_poly.pdbx_seq_one_letter_code
_entity_poly.pdbx_strand_id
1 'polypeptide(L)' 'MEEIYTENALVRYLYKESDLFERLEIEDALENDQQLFRLFVRLNKAKINLSHLALLPSVTSIQNILNCSAALSVEA' A
#
# COMPACT_ATOMS: atom_id res chain seq x y z
N MET A 1 -26.45 -6.05 10.56
CA MET A 1 -25.41 -6.05 9.52
C MET A 1 -24.39 -5.02 9.96
N GLU A 2 -23.38 -5.47 10.68
CA GLU A 2 -22.33 -4.60 11.26
C GLU A 2 -21.37 -4.19 10.15
N GLU A 3 -20.89 -2.94 10.21
CA GLU A 3 -20.11 -2.25 9.19
C GLU A 3 -18.80 -2.99 8.84
N ILE A 4 -18.79 -3.81 7.78
CA ILE A 4 -17.59 -4.56 7.35
C ILE A 4 -16.62 -3.65 6.55
N TYR A 5 -17.09 -2.50 6.05
CA TYR A 5 -16.27 -1.57 5.26
C TYR A 5 -15.52 -0.57 6.14
N THR A 6 -14.67 -1.09 7.01
CA THR A 6 -13.80 -0.28 7.87
C THR A 6 -12.71 0.43 7.05
N GLU A 7 -12.18 1.54 7.57
CA GLU A 7 -11.03 2.25 6.97
C GLU A 7 -9.84 1.29 6.71
N ASN A 8 -9.65 0.30 7.58
CA ASN A 8 -8.64 -0.75 7.42
C ASN A 8 -8.86 -1.64 6.20
N ALA A 9 -10.11 -1.98 5.87
CA ALA A 9 -10.43 -2.76 4.68
C ALA A 9 -10.06 -1.99 3.40
N LEU A 10 -10.35 -0.68 3.35
CA LEU A 10 -9.95 0.19 2.24
C LEU A 10 -8.42 0.33 2.13
N VAL A 11 -7.71 0.40 3.26
CA VAL A 11 -6.24 0.43 3.28
C VAL A 11 -5.66 -0.87 2.70
N ARG A 12 -6.12 -2.04 3.17
CA ARG A 12 -5.69 -3.34 2.62
C ARG A 12 -5.98 -3.43 1.13
N TYR A 13 -7.16 -2.98 0.71
CA TYR A 13 -7.52 -2.91 -0.71
C TYR A 13 -6.54 -2.06 -1.53
N LEU A 14 -6.20 -0.86 -1.05
CA LEU A 14 -5.25 0.05 -1.69
C LEU A 14 -3.84 -0.54 -1.83
N TYR A 15 -3.39 -1.36 -0.88
CA TYR A 15 -2.09 -2.05 -0.92
C TYR A 15 -2.15 -3.44 -1.57
N LYS A 16 -3.30 -3.83 -2.12
CA LYS A 16 -3.55 -5.12 -2.78
C LYS A 16 -3.45 -6.33 -1.83
N GLU A 17 -3.78 -6.14 -0.56
CA GLU A 17 -3.76 -7.14 0.52
C GLU A 17 -5.14 -7.75 0.83
N SER A 18 -6.11 -7.50 -0.05
CA SER A 18 -7.46 -8.08 -0.01
C SER A 18 -7.57 -9.28 -0.95
N ASP A 19 -8.33 -10.29 -0.54
CA ASP A 19 -8.67 -11.42 -1.41
C ASP A 19 -9.70 -11.03 -2.49
N LEU A 20 -10.05 -11.98 -3.36
CA LEU A 20 -10.97 -11.72 -4.47
C LEU A 20 -12.37 -11.34 -3.99
N PHE A 21 -12.88 -11.99 -2.95
CA PHE A 21 -14.23 -11.76 -2.46
C PHE A 21 -14.31 -10.41 -1.75
N GLU A 22 -13.33 -10.11 -0.89
CA GLU A 22 -13.21 -8.79 -0.26
C GLU A 22 -13.09 -7.67 -1.30
N ARG A 23 -12.36 -7.88 -2.40
CA ARG A 23 -12.28 -6.86 -3.48
C ARG A 23 -13.64 -6.59 -4.10
N LEU A 24 -14.37 -7.64 -4.47
CA LEU A 24 -15.67 -7.49 -5.14
C LEU A 24 -16.67 -6.77 -4.23
N GLU A 25 -16.69 -7.11 -2.94
CA GLU A 25 -17.53 -6.43 -1.96
C GLU A 25 -17.15 -4.95 -1.79
N ILE A 26 -15.85 -4.64 -1.72
CA ILE A 26 -15.36 -3.26 -1.63
C ILE A 26 -15.69 -2.47 -2.89
N GLU A 27 -15.56 -3.07 -4.08
CA GLU A 27 -15.90 -2.44 -5.35
C GLU A 27 -17.40 -2.08 -5.40
N ASP A 28 -18.28 -3.02 -5.07
CA ASP A 28 -19.72 -2.76 -4.97
C ASP A 28 -20.04 -1.67 -3.94
N ALA A 29 -19.40 -1.70 -2.77
CA ALA A 29 -19.59 -0.68 -1.75
C ALA A 29 -19.10 0.71 -2.20
N LEU A 30 -18.00 0.80 -2.95
CA LEU A 30 -17.48 2.06 -3.48
C LEU A 30 -18.38 2.68 -4.55
N GLU A 31 -19.10 1.86 -5.31
CA GLU A 31 -20.07 2.33 -6.31
C GLU A 31 -21.36 2.85 -5.65
N ASN A 32 -21.80 2.21 -4.57
CA ASN A 32 -23.09 2.47 -3.95
C ASN A 32 -23.03 3.43 -2.73
N ASP A 33 -21.87 3.62 -2.10
CA ASP A 33 -21.68 4.50 -0.93
C ASP A 33 -20.73 5.68 -1.23
N GLN A 34 -21.31 6.86 -1.39
CA GLN A 34 -20.57 8.08 -1.65
C GLN A 34 -19.68 8.54 -0.48
N GLN A 35 -20.03 8.23 0.78
CA GLN A 35 -19.18 8.54 1.93
C GLN A 35 -17.94 7.66 1.91
N LEU A 36 -18.11 6.36 1.65
CA LEU A 36 -17.00 5.42 1.52
C LEU A 36 -16.09 5.78 0.35
N PHE A 37 -16.65 6.17 -0.80
CA PHE A 37 -15.87 6.63 -1.94
C PHE A 37 -15.00 7.86 -1.61
N ARG A 38 -15.55 8.84 -0.87
CA ARG A 38 -14.76 10.01 -0.42
C ARG A 38 -13.62 9.61 0.50
N LEU A 39 -13.84 8.65 1.41
CA LEU A 39 -12.80 8.10 2.27
C LEU A 39 -11.70 7.42 1.45
N PHE A 40 -12.08 6.58 0.49
CA PHE A 40 -11.15 5.92 -0.43
C PHE A 40 -10.29 6.93 -1.19
N VAL A 41 -10.89 7.98 -1.77
CA VAL A 41 -10.14 9.04 -2.48
C VAL A 41 -9.13 9.72 -1.57
N ARG A 42 -9.51 10.02 -0.32
CA ARG A 42 -8.61 10.62 0.68
C ARG A 42 -7.42 9.72 0.98
N LEU A 43 -7.66 8.44 1.23
CA LEU A 43 -6.62 7.45 1.52
C LEU A 43 -5.69 7.23 0.33
N ASN A 44 -6.24 7.13 -0.87
CA ASN A 44 -5.44 6.95 -2.10
C ASN A 44 -4.50 8.14 -2.32
N LYS A 45 -4.98 9.37 -2.09
CA LYS A 45 -4.14 10.57 -2.16
C LYS A 45 -3.01 10.53 -1.13
N ALA A 46 -3.28 10.10 0.11
CA ALA A 46 -2.26 9.95 1.14
C ALA A 46 -1.21 8.90 0.72
N LYS A 47 -1.62 7.75 0.17
CA LYS A 47 -0.74 6.71 -0.35
C LYS A 47 0.20 7.25 -1.44
N ILE A 48 -0.34 8.00 -2.41
CA ILE A 48 0.46 8.62 -3.47
C ILE A 48 1.52 9.54 -2.85
N ASN A 49 1.14 10.40 -1.91
CA ASN A 49 2.07 11.32 -1.24
C ASN A 49 3.16 10.58 -0.45
N LEU A 50 2.83 9.46 0.22
CA LEU A 50 3.81 8.63 0.93
C LEU A 50 4.83 8.00 -0.03
N SER A 51 4.42 7.61 -1.24
CA SER A 51 5.34 7.04 -2.23
C SER A 51 6.37 8.05 -2.76
N HIS A 52 6.08 9.35 -2.64
CA HIS A 52 6.99 10.43 -3.02
C HIS A 52 7.91 10.88 -1.88
N LEU A 53 7.86 10.20 -0.72
CA LEU A 53 8.74 10.54 0.39
C LEU A 53 10.19 10.28 -0.02
N ALA A 54 10.99 11.35 -0.09
CA ALA A 54 12.42 11.25 -0.35
C ALA A 54 13.09 10.50 0.81
N LEU A 55 13.44 9.24 0.56
CA LEU A 55 14.21 8.43 1.50
C LEU A 55 15.67 8.89 1.44
N LEU A 56 16.21 9.27 2.59
CA LEU A 56 17.62 9.63 2.76
C LEU A 56 18.29 8.55 3.61
N PRO A 57 18.70 7.41 3.01
CA PRO A 57 19.38 6.36 3.74
C PRO A 57 20.73 6.86 4.26
N SER A 58 21.16 6.34 5.41
CA SER A 58 22.49 6.63 5.93
C SER A 58 23.58 6.09 4.99
N VAL A 59 24.76 6.72 5.00
CA VAL A 59 25.93 6.24 4.23
C VAL A 59 26.24 4.77 4.56
N THR A 60 26.13 4.38 5.83
CA THR A 60 26.30 2.99 6.27
C THR A 60 25.28 2.05 5.64
N SER A 61 24.01 2.45 5.55
CA SER A 61 22.96 1.66 4.90
C SER A 61 23.25 1.46 3.41
N ILE A 62 23.72 2.51 2.72
CA ILE A 62 24.12 2.42 1.31
C ILE A 62 25.27 1.44 1.15
N GLN A 63 26.30 1.55 2.00
CA GLN A 63 27.47 0.66 1.93
C GLN A 63 27.11 -0.81 2.17
N ASN A 64 26.21 -1.08 3.12
CA ASN A 64 25.75 -2.44 3.40
C ASN A 64 25.00 -3.05 2.20
N ILE A 65 24.14 -2.27 1.54
CA ILE A 65 23.44 -2.72 0.32
C ILE A 65 24.44 -3.05 -0.79
N LEU A 66 25.43 -2.18 -1.01
CA LEU A 66 26.47 -2.39 -2.03
C LEU A 66 27.30 -3.64 -1.76
N ASN A 67 27.70 -3.86 -0.51
CA ASN A 67 28.48 -5.02 -0.11
C ASN A 67 27.68 -6.33 -0.32
N CYS A 68 26.39 -6.35 0.06
CA CYS A 68 25.52 -7.50 -0.18
C CYS A 68 25.34 -7.79 -1.67
N SER A 69 25.14 -6.75 -2.49
CA SER A 69 25.00 -6.91 -3.95
C SER A 69 26.27 -7.45 -4.59
N ALA A 70 27.45 -7.00 -4.15
CA ALA A 70 28.73 -7.46 -4.66
C ALA A 70 28.97 -8.94 -4.32
N ALA A 71 28.62 -9.37 -3.10
CA ALA A 71 28.76 -10.77 -2.68
C ALA A 71 27.89 -11.72 -3.54
N LEU A 72 26.65 -11.34 -3.84
CA LEU A 72 25.72 -12.13 -4.67
C LEU A 72 26.19 -12.29 -6.13
N SER A 73 26.97 -11.35 -6.66
CA SER A 73 27.52 -11.44 -8.03
C SER A 73 28.79 -12.29 -8.14
N VAL A 74 29.41 -12.68 -7.04
CA VAL A 74 30.63 -13.52 -7.02
C VAL A 74 30.29 -15.01 -6.86
N GLU A 75 29.06 -15.35 -6.45
CA GLU A 75 28.58 -16.72 -6.24
C GLU A 75 27.74 -17.29 -7.41
N ALA A 76 27.68 -16.59 -8.56
CA ALA A 76 27.00 -17.03 -9.79
C ALA A 76 27.99 -17.25 -10.95
#